data_AF-A0A5B0J860-F1
#
_entry.id   AF-A0A5B0J860-F1
#
_cell.length_a   1.000
_cell.length_b   1.000
_cell.length_c   1.000
_cell.angle_alpha   90.00
_cell.angle_beta   90.00
_cell.angle_gamma   90.00
#
_symmetry.space_group_name_H-M   'P 1'
#
loop_
_entity.id
_entity.type
_entity.pdbx_description
1 polymer ?
#
loop_
_entity_poly.entity_id
_entity_poly.type
_entity_poly.pdbx_seq_one_letter_code
_entity_poly.pdbx_strand_id
1 'polypeptide(L)' 'MLSNGWMEIRRAGSPDTLLCTAAQTAMWVSLSRAQWVLGDAALELARAWQADPWVVRDRMTGWLAELAANGFVRLLDRP' A
#
# COMPACT_ATOMS: atom_id res chain seq x y z
N MET A 1 11.14 3.12 -11.31
CA MET A 1 11.39 2.44 -10.02
C MET A 1 12.02 3.47 -9.09
N LEU A 2 11.44 3.74 -7.91
CA LEU A 2 12.10 4.61 -6.93
C LEU A 2 13.34 3.85 -6.42
N SER A 3 14.52 4.24 -6.89
CA SER A 3 15.79 3.53 -6.67
C SER A 3 16.24 3.47 -5.20
N ASN A 4 15.54 4.19 -4.30
CA ASN A 4 15.93 4.37 -2.90
C ASN A 4 14.77 4.89 -2.02
N GLY A 5 13.52 4.74 -2.47
CA GLY A 5 12.35 5.25 -1.76
C GLY A 5 11.92 4.33 -0.62
N TRP A 6 12.35 4.62 0.60
CA TRP A 6 11.78 4.04 1.81
C TRP A 6 10.71 4.97 2.37
N MET A 7 9.76 4.40 3.09
CA MET A 7 8.70 5.12 3.77
C MET A 7 8.60 4.59 5.18
N GLU A 8 8.34 5.48 6.12
CA GLU A 8 8.06 5.12 7.51
C GLU A 8 6.61 5.50 7.83
N ILE A 9 5.84 4.57 8.38
CA ILE A 9 4.49 4.82 8.88
C ILE A 9 4.54 4.79 10.40
N ARG A 10 4.10 5.89 11.03
CA ARG A 10 4.00 6.02 12.48
C ARG A 10 2.55 6.13 12.90
N ARG A 11 2.13 5.35 13.90
CA ARG A 11 0.78 5.50 14.46
C ARG A 11 0.78 6.69 15.43
N ALA A 12 -0.17 7.61 15.27
CA ALA A 12 -0.31 8.74 16.17
C ALA A 12 -0.51 8.28 17.63
N GLY A 13 0.29 8.79 18.56
CA GLY A 13 0.23 8.42 19.97
C GLY A 13 0.82 7.05 20.32
N SER A 14 1.47 6.35 19.39
CA SER A 14 2.20 5.11 19.65
C SER A 14 3.69 5.25 19.27
N PRO A 15 4.62 4.59 19.98
CA PRO A 15 5.99 4.44 19.50
C PRO A 15 6.11 3.50 18.29
N ASP A 16 5.05 2.74 17.95
CA ASP A 16 5.05 1.77 16.86
C ASP A 16 5.32 2.44 15.51
N THR A 17 6.31 1.90 14.82
CA THR A 17 6.82 2.40 13.56
C THR A 17 6.98 1.24 12.58
N LEU A 18 6.47 1.40 11.36
CA LEU A 18 6.65 0.44 10.29
C LEU A 18 7.55 1.03 9.21
N LEU A 19 8.73 0.44 9.04
CA LEU A 19 9.61 0.73 7.92
C LEU A 19 9.19 -0.09 6.69
N CYS A 20 8.87 0.60 5.60
CA CYS A 20 8.38 0.00 4.37
C CYS A 20 9.51 -0.26 3.39
N THR A 21 9.46 -1.43 2.75
CA THR A 21 10.28 -1.76 1.58
C THR A 21 9.95 -0.83 0.40
N ALA A 22 10.83 -0.74 -0.60
CA ALA A 22 10.56 0.04 -1.80
C ALA A 22 9.24 -0.35 -2.52
N ALA A 23 8.87 -1.64 -2.47
CA ALA A 23 7.60 -2.12 -3.01
C ALA A 23 6.41 -1.61 -2.19
N GLN A 24 6.46 -1.69 -0.86
CA GLN A 24 5.42 -1.17 0.03
C GLN A 24 5.27 0.35 -0.07
N THR A 25 6.39 1.07 -0.18
CA THR A 25 6.40 2.51 -0.46
C THR A 25 5.67 2.82 -1.77
N ALA A 26 5.98 2.10 -2.85
CA ALA A 26 5.32 2.30 -4.13
C ALA A 26 3.81 1.97 -4.08
N MET A 27 3.43 0.91 -3.34
CA MET A 27 2.02 0.58 -3.11
C MET A 27 1.28 1.72 -2.39
N TRP A 28 1.86 2.30 -1.34
CA TRP A 28 1.26 3.44 -0.62
C TRP A 28 1.09 4.68 -1.49
N VAL A 29 2.12 5.00 -2.28
CA VAL A 29 2.07 6.16 -3.20
C VAL A 29 0.98 5.95 -4.25
N SER A 30 0.86 4.75 -4.83
CA SER A 30 -0.18 4.47 -5.81
C SER A 30 -1.58 4.48 -5.18
N LEU A 31 -1.76 3.92 -3.98
CA LEU A 31 -3.00 4.07 -3.22
C LEU A 31 -3.37 5.54 -2.99
N SER A 32 -2.41 6.36 -2.59
CA SER A 32 -2.63 7.79 -2.34
C SER A 32 -3.06 8.54 -3.61
N ARG A 33 -2.44 8.24 -4.75
CA ARG A 33 -2.78 8.84 -6.06
C ARG A 33 -4.14 8.39 -6.57
N ALA A 34 -4.48 7.13 -6.35
CA ALA A 34 -5.77 6.54 -6.70
C ALA A 34 -6.88 6.84 -5.68
N GLN A 35 -6.68 7.81 -4.79
CA GLN A 35 -7.67 8.17 -3.75
C GLN A 35 -8.14 6.95 -2.94
N TRP A 36 -7.23 6.03 -2.65
CA TRP A 36 -7.46 4.78 -1.91
C TRP A 36 -8.39 3.79 -2.61
N VAL A 37 -8.64 3.94 -3.91
CA VAL A 37 -9.32 2.93 -4.73
C VAL A 37 -8.33 1.84 -5.11
N LEU A 38 -8.41 0.69 -4.42
CA LEU A 38 -7.47 -0.43 -4.58
C LEU A 38 -7.35 -0.92 -6.02
N GLY A 39 -8.47 -0.98 -6.77
CA GLY A 39 -8.46 -1.43 -8.16
C GLY A 39 -7.64 -0.51 -9.07
N ASP A 40 -7.85 0.79 -8.94
CA ASP A 40 -7.15 1.80 -9.75
C ASP A 40 -5.67 1.86 -9.40
N ALA A 41 -5.34 1.76 -8.11
CA ALA A 41 -3.94 1.69 -7.65
C ALA A 41 -3.23 0.44 -8.19
N ALA A 42 -3.89 -0.72 -8.11
CA ALA A 42 -3.33 -1.97 -8.64
C ALA A 42 -3.10 -1.89 -10.17
N LEU A 43 -4.02 -1.27 -10.91
CA LEU A 43 -3.86 -1.05 -12.36
C LEU A 43 -2.71 -0.10 -12.70
N GLU A 44 -2.55 1.00 -11.98
CA GLU A 44 -1.43 1.93 -12.15
C GLU A 44 -0.10 1.21 -11.90
N LEU A 45 -0.01 0.48 -10.78
CA LEU A 45 1.21 -0.15 -10.32
C LEU A 45 1.59 -1.36 -11.19
N ALA A 46 0.62 -2.14 -11.65
CA ALA A 46 0.83 -3.26 -12.57
C ALA A 46 1.43 -2.79 -13.90
N ARG A 47 0.97 -1.64 -14.44
CA ARG A 47 1.59 -1.04 -15.63
C ARG A 47 3.03 -0.62 -15.36
N ALA A 48 3.30 0.02 -14.23
CA ALA A 48 4.64 0.47 -13.87
C ALA A 48 5.63 -0.68 -13.64
N TRP A 49 5.14 -1.82 -13.12
CA TRP A 49 5.95 -3.01 -12.83
C TRP A 49 5.96 -4.05 -13.95
N GLN A 50 5.18 -3.82 -15.03
CA GLN A 50 4.95 -4.81 -16.09
C GLN A 50 4.51 -6.16 -15.52
N ALA A 51 3.57 -6.12 -14.59
CA ALA A 51 3.06 -7.29 -13.86
C ALA A 51 1.56 -7.49 -14.13
N ASP A 52 1.05 -8.67 -13.76
CA ASP A 52 -0.38 -8.95 -13.80
C ASP A 52 -1.15 -8.11 -12.76
N PRO A 53 -2.22 -7.38 -13.15
CA PRO A 53 -2.99 -6.55 -12.24
C PRO A 53 -3.66 -7.29 -11.07
N TRP A 54 -4.07 -8.55 -11.25
CA TRP A 54 -4.66 -9.35 -10.18
C TRP A 54 -3.60 -9.75 -9.15
N VAL A 55 -2.42 -10.17 -9.62
CA VAL A 55 -1.28 -10.46 -8.72
C VAL A 55 -0.88 -9.23 -7.91
N VAL A 56 -0.84 -8.05 -8.53
CA VAL A 56 -0.54 -6.80 -7.81
C VAL A 56 -1.65 -6.46 -6.82
N ARG A 57 -2.92 -6.60 -7.22
CA ARG A 57 -4.07 -6.37 -6.34
C ARG A 57 -4.05 -7.29 -5.13
N ASP A 58 -3.78 -8.57 -5.29
CA ASP A 58 -3.72 -9.54 -4.21
C ASP A 58 -2.59 -9.19 -3.22
N ARG A 59 -1.42 -8.82 -3.75
CA ARG A 59 -0.30 -8.36 -2.93
C ARG A 59 -0.65 -7.11 -2.12
N MET A 60 -1.29 -6.13 -2.75
CA MET A 60 -1.74 -4.91 -2.07
C MET A 60 -2.81 -5.21 -1.02
N THR A 61 -3.72 -6.13 -1.30
CA THR A 61 -4.77 -6.58 -0.37
C THR A 61 -4.15 -7.23 0.86
N GLY A 62 -3.20 -8.15 0.68
CA GLY A 62 -2.50 -8.80 1.79
C GLY A 62 -1.76 -7.79 2.66
N TRP A 63 -1.03 -6.86 2.04
CA TRP A 63 -0.32 -5.82 2.78
C TRP A 63 -1.26 -4.86 3.53
N LEU A 64 -2.38 -4.46 2.93
CA LEU A 64 -3.39 -3.64 3.63
C LEU A 64 -4.02 -4.39 4.81
N ALA A 65 -4.23 -5.70 4.69
CA ALA A 65 -4.71 -6.54 5.79
C ALA A 65 -3.68 -6.61 6.93
N GLU A 66 -2.38 -6.72 6.62
CA GLU A 66 -1.31 -6.64 7.62
C GLU A 66 -1.29 -5.28 8.31
N LEU A 67 -1.37 -4.18 7.56
CA LEU A 67 -1.44 -2.83 8.13
C LEU A 67 -2.65 -2.67 9.04
N ALA A 68 -3.81 -3.21 8.67
CA ALA A 68 -5.03 -3.14 9.46
C ALA A 68 -4.93 -3.98 10.73
N ALA A 69 -4.41 -5.21 10.64
CA ALA A 69 -4.18 -6.08 11.78
C ALA A 69 -3.20 -5.47 12.79
N ASN A 70 -2.22 -4.69 12.29
CA ASN A 70 -1.27 -3.94 13.10
C ASN A 70 -1.73 -2.50 13.36
N GLY A 71 -3.01 -2.15 13.17
CA GLY A 71 -3.57 -0.84 13.55
C GLY A 71 -2.93 0.39 12.88
N PHE A 72 -2.28 0.24 11.73
CA PHE A 72 -1.73 1.36 10.95
C PHE A 72 -2.77 1.99 10.02
N VAL A 73 -3.76 1.22 9.59
CA VAL A 73 -4.89 1.70 8.77
C VAL A 73 -6.20 1.12 9.30
N ARG A 74 -7.31 1.73 8.94
CA ARG A 74 -8.65 1.17 9.13
C ARG A 74 -9.27 0.92 7.77
N LEU A 75 -9.66 -0.33 7.52
CA LEU A 75 -10.46 -0.66 6.35
C LEU A 75 -11.88 -0.19 6.61
N LEU A 76 -12.43 0.57 5.67
CA LEU A 76 -13.81 1.01 5.70
C LEU A 76 -14.60 0.03 4.83
N ASP A 77 -15.56 -0.66 5.41
CA ASP A 77 -16.56 -1.36 4.62
C ASP A 77 -17.37 -0.31 3.85
N ARG A 78 -17.47 -0.49 2.54
CA ARG A 78 -18.33 0.36 1.72
C ARG A 78 -19.78 -0.01 2.07
N PRO A 79 -20.67 0.96 2.39
CA PRO A 79 -22.08 0.67 2.60
C PRO A 79 -22.75 0.13 1.34
#